data_AF-A0A858QZ43-F1
#
_entry.id   AF-A0A858QZ43-F1
#
_cell.length_a   1.000
_cell.length_b   1.000
_cell.length_c   1.000
_cell.angle_alpha   90.00
_cell.angle_beta   90.00
_cell.angle_gamma   90.00
#
_symmetry.space_group_name_H-M   'P 1'
#
loop_
_entity.id
_entity.type
_entity.pdbx_description
1 polymer ?
#
loop_
_entity_poly.entity_id
_entity_poly.type
_entity_poly.pdbx_seq_one_letter_code
_entity_poly.pdbx_strand_id
1 'polypeptide(L)'
;MKLRKFSAIAIAITALSNSALALSDEGAHWVCESEELYRQLLSSRLYGVGKEPEKGCRTLPTGIQIKEYSCVTKDLKLCQYSWTENDEQLLMWGSAIISTLDK
;
A
#
# COMPACT_ATOMS: atom_id res chain seq x y z
N MET A 1 -14.20 -55.09 -4.06
CA MET A 1 -14.30 -53.63 -4.23
C MET A 1 -13.19 -52.97 -3.40
N LYS A 2 -12.22 -52.29 -4.03
CA LYS A 2 -11.08 -51.64 -3.36
C LYS A 2 -11.35 -50.13 -3.30
N LEU A 3 -11.63 -49.61 -2.10
CA LEU A 3 -11.83 -48.18 -1.84
C LEU A 3 -10.52 -47.42 -2.08
N ARG A 4 -10.51 -46.52 -3.05
CA ARG A 4 -9.39 -45.59 -3.28
C ARG A 4 -9.54 -44.42 -2.32
N LYS A 5 -8.58 -44.27 -1.40
CA LYS A 5 -8.45 -43.13 -0.51
C LYS A 5 -7.97 -41.92 -1.33
N PHE A 6 -8.80 -40.90 -1.44
CA PHE A 6 -8.40 -39.61 -2.00
C PHE A 6 -7.78 -38.78 -0.87
N SER A 7 -6.46 -38.64 -0.87
CA SER A 7 -5.79 -37.64 -0.04
C SER A 7 -6.07 -36.26 -0.64
N ALA A 8 -6.80 -35.43 0.11
CA ALA A 8 -6.92 -34.00 -0.19
C ALA A 8 -5.57 -33.33 0.11
N ILE A 9 -4.90 -32.85 -0.93
CA ILE A 9 -3.71 -31.99 -0.80
C ILE A 9 -4.24 -30.58 -0.53
N ALA A 10 -4.05 -30.08 0.70
CA ALA A 10 -4.31 -28.69 1.04
C ALA A 10 -3.21 -27.82 0.40
N ILE A 11 -3.56 -27.08 -0.64
CA ILE A 11 -2.68 -26.07 -1.24
C ILE A 11 -2.77 -24.82 -0.36
N ALA A 12 -1.75 -24.59 0.47
CA ALA A 12 -1.61 -23.34 1.20
C ALA A 12 -1.20 -22.25 0.21
N ILE A 13 -2.13 -21.35 -0.12
CA ILE A 13 -1.82 -20.15 -0.90
C ILE A 13 -1.17 -19.15 0.06
N THR A 14 0.16 -19.10 0.08
CA THR A 14 0.90 -18.01 0.71
C THR A 14 0.70 -16.75 -0.13
N ALA A 15 -0.12 -15.81 0.33
CA ALA A 15 -0.22 -14.48 -0.26
C ALA A 15 1.15 -13.78 -0.12
N LEU A 16 1.86 -13.63 -1.24
CA LEU A 16 3.11 -12.87 -1.31
C LEU A 16 2.79 -11.41 -1.03
N SER A 17 3.09 -10.96 0.20
CA SER A 17 3.03 -9.53 0.53
C SER A 17 4.36 -8.90 0.13
N ASN A 18 4.32 -7.90 -0.76
CA ASN A 18 5.52 -7.20 -1.19
C ASN A 18 6.02 -6.29 -0.04
N SER A 19 7.32 -6.26 0.21
CA SER A 19 7.92 -5.39 1.23
C SER A 19 9.12 -4.65 0.68
N ALA A 20 9.31 -3.40 1.10
CA ALA A 20 10.42 -2.57 0.69
C ALA A 20 10.87 -1.64 1.81
N LEU A 21 12.07 -1.08 1.67
CA LEU A 21 12.47 0.10 2.44
C LEU A 21 11.86 1.33 1.76
N ALA A 22 11.24 2.21 2.55
CA ALA A 22 10.80 3.51 2.08
C ALA A 22 12.05 4.36 1.76
N LEU A 23 12.40 4.43 0.47
CA LEU A 23 13.53 5.21 -0.03
C LEU A 23 13.14 6.68 -0.21
N SER A 24 14.12 7.56 -0.06
CA SER A 24 13.94 9.02 0.11
C SER A 24 14.30 9.82 -1.15
N ASP A 25 14.34 9.21 -2.32
CA ASP A 25 15.28 9.76 -3.31
C ASP A 25 14.72 10.89 -4.19
N GLU A 26 13.41 11.14 -4.31
CA GLU A 26 12.94 12.22 -5.23
C GLU A 26 11.77 13.11 -4.77
N GLY A 27 11.18 12.86 -3.60
CA GLY A 27 10.10 13.72 -3.09
C GLY A 27 9.24 12.95 -2.13
N ALA A 28 9.23 13.36 -0.87
CA ALA A 28 8.57 12.65 0.22
C ALA A 28 7.18 12.10 -0.20
N HIS A 29 7.07 10.78 -0.34
CA HIS A 29 5.84 10.13 -0.76
C HIS A 29 4.74 10.48 0.23
N TRP A 30 3.62 11.01 -0.25
CA TRP A 30 2.48 11.26 0.61
C TRP A 30 1.65 9.99 0.77
N VAL A 31 1.16 9.78 1.98
CA VAL A 31 0.27 8.70 2.36
C VAL A 31 -0.86 9.25 3.23
N CYS A 32 -2.05 8.68 3.13
CA CYS A 32 -3.23 9.11 3.89
C CYS A 32 -3.93 7.96 4.60
N GLU A 33 -4.73 8.26 5.62
CA GLU A 33 -5.46 7.25 6.42
C GLU A 33 -6.52 6.49 5.61
N SER A 34 -7.04 7.07 4.52
CA SER A 34 -8.04 6.45 3.64
C SER A 34 -7.71 6.63 2.15
N GLU A 35 -8.27 5.76 1.31
CA GLU A 35 -8.16 5.85 -0.15
C GLU A 35 -8.77 7.16 -0.65
N GLU A 36 -9.94 7.55 -0.12
CA GLU A 36 -10.67 8.75 -0.51
C GLU A 36 -9.87 10.02 -0.20
N LEU A 37 -9.25 10.09 0.99
CA LEU A 37 -8.36 11.20 1.35
C LEU A 37 -7.16 11.29 0.40
N TYR A 38 -6.57 10.13 0.07
CA TYR A 38 -5.46 10.10 -0.88
C TYR A 38 -5.89 10.55 -2.29
N ARG A 39 -7.08 10.16 -2.75
CA ARG A 39 -7.65 10.62 -4.02
C ARG A 39 -7.93 12.12 -4.02
N GLN A 40 -8.40 12.67 -2.92
CA GLN A 40 -8.60 14.11 -2.76
C GLN A 40 -7.25 14.86 -2.84
N LEU A 41 -6.22 14.34 -2.16
CA LEU A 41 -4.87 14.88 -2.24
C LEU A 41 -4.32 14.84 -3.67
N LEU A 42 -4.49 13.71 -4.38
CA LEU A 42 -4.08 13.59 -5.78
C LEU A 42 -4.83 14.57 -6.69
N SER A 43 -6.14 14.70 -6.49
CA SER A 43 -6.97 15.59 -7.31
C SER A 43 -6.53 17.05 -7.19
N SER A 44 -6.27 17.49 -5.97
CA SER A 44 -5.79 18.84 -5.68
C SER A 44 -4.37 19.10 -6.20
N ARG A 45 -3.45 18.14 -6.06
CA ARG A 45 -2.05 18.33 -6.47
C ARG A 45 -1.79 18.14 -7.95
N LEU A 46 -2.41 17.14 -8.59
CA LEU A 46 -2.15 16.83 -10.00
C LEU A 46 -2.97 17.72 -10.94
N TYR A 47 -4.20 18.04 -10.58
CA TYR A 47 -5.14 18.74 -11.45
C TYR A 47 -5.51 20.14 -10.95
N GLY A 48 -5.07 20.54 -9.75
CA GLY A 48 -5.41 21.85 -9.17
C GLY A 48 -6.90 21.99 -8.82
N VAL A 49 -7.63 20.87 -8.70
CA VAL A 49 -9.07 20.86 -8.43
C VAL A 49 -9.39 20.39 -7.01
N GLY A 50 -10.38 21.01 -6.39
CA GLY A 50 -10.76 20.72 -5.01
C GLY A 50 -9.82 21.35 -3.99
N LYS A 51 -9.75 20.77 -2.78
CA LYS A 51 -8.91 21.24 -1.67
C LYS A 51 -8.04 20.09 -1.18
N GLU A 52 -6.80 20.39 -0.82
CA GLU A 52 -5.96 19.44 -0.09
C GLU A 52 -6.63 19.06 1.25
N PRO A 53 -6.56 17.78 1.66
CA PRO A 53 -6.98 17.38 2.99
C PRO A 53 -6.18 18.12 4.07
N GLU A 54 -6.87 18.73 5.04
CA GLU A 54 -6.22 19.44 6.15
C GLU A 54 -5.57 18.48 7.17
N LYS A 55 -6.06 17.24 7.23
CA LYS A 55 -5.65 16.20 8.19
C LYS A 55 -5.71 14.81 7.55
N GLY A 56 -5.08 13.84 8.20
CA GLY A 56 -5.11 12.43 7.80
C GLY A 56 -4.19 12.09 6.64
N CYS A 57 -3.42 13.05 6.12
CA CYS A 57 -2.38 12.84 5.13
C CYS A 57 -1.04 13.32 5.69
N ARG A 58 0.03 12.57 5.42
CA ARG A 58 1.39 12.89 5.85
C ARG A 58 2.41 12.37 4.86
N THR A 59 3.64 12.83 4.98
CA THR A 59 4.77 12.21 4.28
C THR A 59 5.11 10.87 4.91
N LEU A 60 5.40 9.88 4.07
CA LEU A 60 5.89 8.58 4.49
C LEU A 60 7.27 8.77 5.14
N PRO A 61 7.50 8.19 6.34
CA PRO A 61 8.82 8.20 6.93
C PRO A 61 9.83 7.49 6.03
N THR A 62 11.07 7.98 6.04
CA THR A 62 12.16 7.41 5.24
C THR A 62 12.92 6.37 6.06
N GLY A 63 13.46 5.33 5.40
CA GLY A 63 14.27 4.31 6.07
C GLY A 63 13.48 3.29 6.90
N ILE A 64 12.15 3.36 6.88
CA ILE A 64 11.29 2.34 7.50
C ILE A 64 10.98 1.21 6.53
N GLN A 65 10.79 0.01 7.06
CA GLN A 65 10.26 -1.10 6.27
C GLN A 65 8.76 -0.96 6.13
N ILE A 66 8.28 -0.92 4.88
CA ILE A 66 6.87 -0.91 4.52
C ILE A 66 6.47 -2.24 3.89
N LYS A 67 5.23 -2.65 4.12
CA LYS A 67 4.60 -3.82 3.48
C LYS A 67 3.37 -3.38 2.71
N GLU A 68 3.27 -3.77 1.45
CA GLU A 68 2.07 -3.61 0.64
C GLU A 68 1.02 -4.64 1.10
N TYR A 69 -0.15 -4.14 1.50
CA TYR A 69 -1.25 -4.96 2.01
C TYR A 69 -2.32 -5.22 0.96
N SER A 70 -2.73 -4.19 0.22
CA SER A 70 -3.70 -4.28 -0.87
C SER A 70 -3.50 -3.16 -1.87
N CYS A 71 -4.02 -3.31 -3.09
CA CYS A 71 -4.05 -2.23 -4.07
C CYS A 71 -5.39 -2.22 -4.83
N VAL A 72 -5.81 -1.02 -5.23
CA VAL A 72 -6.90 -0.79 -6.18
C VAL A 72 -6.32 -0.26 -7.49
N THR A 73 -6.86 -0.71 -8.63
CA THR A 73 -6.28 -0.45 -9.97
C THR A 73 -7.30 0.08 -10.97
N LYS A 74 -8.41 0.67 -10.51
CA LYS A 74 -9.52 1.06 -11.39
C LYS A 74 -9.15 2.17 -12.37
N ASP A 75 -8.45 3.19 -11.90
CA ASP A 75 -8.11 4.41 -12.62
C ASP A 75 -6.64 4.83 -12.39
N LEU A 76 -6.21 4.77 -11.13
CA LEU A 76 -4.82 4.87 -10.71
C LEU A 76 -4.51 3.67 -9.81
N LYS A 77 -3.27 3.15 -9.88
CA LYS A 77 -2.82 2.14 -8.93
C LYS A 77 -2.54 2.80 -7.59
N LEU A 78 -3.46 2.64 -6.65
CA LEU A 78 -3.31 3.08 -5.26
C LEU A 78 -3.14 1.86 -4.38
N CYS A 79 -2.24 1.94 -3.41
CA CYS A 79 -1.92 0.82 -2.54
C CYS A 79 -1.97 1.22 -1.08
N GLN A 80 -2.39 0.27 -0.25
CA GLN A 80 -2.34 0.36 1.19
C GLN A 80 -1.01 -0.22 1.67
N TYR A 81 -0.31 0.54 2.48
CA TYR A 81 0.97 0.19 3.09
C TYR A 81 0.81 0.04 4.59
N SER A 82 1.56 -0.89 5.16
CA SER A 82 1.72 -1.01 6.61
C SER A 82 3.16 -0.91 7.04
N TRP A 83 3.37 -0.29 8.20
CA TRP A 83 4.64 -0.24 8.91
C TRP A 83 4.39 -0.12 10.41
N THR A 84 5.45 -0.27 11.20
CA THR A 84 5.39 -0.10 12.65
C THR A 84 5.94 1.27 13.04
N GLU A 85 5.21 2.00 13.87
CA GLU A 85 5.62 3.28 14.46
C GLU A 85 5.17 3.29 15.92
N ASN A 86 6.07 3.58 16.86
CA ASN A 86 5.78 3.56 18.30
C ASN A 86 5.09 2.26 18.79
N ASP A 87 5.57 1.11 18.32
CA ASP A 87 5.02 -0.23 18.61
C ASP A 87 3.59 -0.49 18.08
N GLU A 88 3.04 0.43 17.30
CA GLU A 88 1.73 0.28 16.65
C GLU A 88 1.88 0.02 15.15
N GLN A 89 1.03 -0.86 14.61
CA GLN A 89 0.95 -1.07 13.16
C GLN A 89 0.04 -0.01 12.55
N LEU A 90 0.61 0.79 11.64
CA LEU A 90 -0.12 1.78 10.86
C LEU A 90 -0.52 1.20 9.50
N LEU A 91 -1.64 1.66 8.96
CA LEU A 91 -2.15 1.33 7.64
C LEU A 91 -2.50 2.62 6.91
N MET A 92 -1.84 2.90 5.79
CA MET A 92 -1.99 4.15 5.07
C MET A 92 -1.99 3.93 3.56
N TRP A 93 -2.77 4.72 2.83
CA TRP A 93 -2.95 4.68 1.39
C TRP A 93 -2.01 5.64 0.68
N GLY A 94 -1.42 5.20 -0.43
CA GLY A 94 -0.57 6.03 -1.28
C GLY A 94 -0.55 5.56 -2.73
N SER A 95 0.20 6.28 -3.57
CA SER A 95 0.56 5.83 -4.91
C SER A 95 1.38 4.56 -4.81
N ALA A 96 1.47 3.77 -5.89
CA ALA A 96 2.27 2.56 -5.87
C ALA A 96 3.78 2.86 -5.68
N ILE A 97 4.29 2.69 -4.45
CA ILE A 97 5.69 2.94 -4.03
C ILE A 97 6.57 1.71 -4.28
N ILE A 98 6.06 0.50 -4.02
CA ILE A 98 6.87 -0.73 -4.09
C ILE A 98 6.96 -1.26 -5.51
N SER A 99 5.91 -1.12 -6.33
CA SER A 99 5.94 -1.61 -7.71
C SER A 99 6.84 -0.81 -8.66
N THR A 100 7.59 0.17 -8.16
CA THR A 100 8.69 0.83 -8.89
C THR A 100 10.06 0.23 -8.60
N LEU A 101 10.17 -0.75 -7.70
CA LEU A 101 11.44 -1.40 -7.32
C LEU A 101 11.77 -2.67 -8.12
N ASP A 102 10.86 -3.13 -8.99
CA ASP A 102 11.03 -4.29 -9.89
C ASP A 102 11.33 -3.88 -11.35
N LYS A 103 12.11 -2.80 -11.58
CA LYS A 103 12.63 -2.48 -12.92
C LYS A 103 14.14 -2.34 -12.93
#